data_AF-A0A6G1X897-F1
#
_entry.id   AF-A0A6G1X897-F1
#
_cell.length_a   1.000
_cell.length_b   1.000
_cell.length_c   1.000
_cell.angle_alpha   90.00
_cell.angle_beta   90.00
_cell.angle_gamma   90.00
#
_symmetry.space_group_name_H-M   'P 1'
#
loop_
_entity.id
_entity.type
_entity.pdbx_description
1 polymer ?
#
loop_
_entity_poly.entity_id
_entity_poly.type
_entity_poly.pdbx_seq_one_letter_code
_entity_poly.pdbx_strand_id
1 'polypeptide(L)'
;MTHRGRQEGTKGVCGITHKAPIAIDPHSGMFFFPTTSPNNPTCVWIAHSHVSQIKPIDKYKTKIHFKSGQHIDVSVSHGSLMNQIQRTAQFRYKLTERLKYKWGTKPDKVAENPFV
;
A
#
# COMPACT_ATOMS: atom_id res chain seq x y z
N MET A 1 1.36 -9.22 -14.81
CA MET A 1 1.60 -9.42 -13.35
C MET A 1 0.26 -9.60 -12.65
N THR A 2 -0.03 -10.80 -12.16
CA THR A 2 -1.36 -11.21 -11.65
C THR A 2 -1.59 -10.74 -10.21
N HIS A 3 -2.84 -10.48 -9.82
CA HIS A 3 -3.24 -10.05 -8.47
C HIS A 3 -2.62 -10.89 -7.34
N ARG A 4 -2.51 -12.21 -7.52
CA ARG A 4 -1.85 -13.12 -6.57
C ARG A 4 -0.37 -12.80 -6.35
N GLY A 5 0.39 -12.50 -7.40
CA GLY A 5 1.82 -12.19 -7.29
C GLY A 5 2.10 -10.94 -6.44
N ARG A 6 1.20 -9.95 -6.48
CA ARG A 6 1.29 -8.76 -5.62
C ARG A 6 0.93 -9.08 -4.17
N GLN A 7 -0.04 -9.96 -3.94
CA GLN A 7 -0.40 -10.42 -2.59
C GLN A 7 0.74 -11.23 -1.94
N GLU A 8 1.43 -12.08 -2.71
CA GLU A 8 2.58 -12.84 -2.22
C GLU A 8 3.77 -11.94 -1.88
N GLY A 9 4.01 -10.89 -2.67
CA GLY A 9 5.00 -9.86 -2.35
C GLY A 9 4.72 -9.18 -1.00
N THR A 10 3.47 -8.83 -0.71
CA THR A 10 3.07 -8.27 0.59
C THR A 10 3.27 -9.25 1.74
N LYS A 11 2.95 -10.53 1.52
CA LYS A 11 3.21 -11.61 2.49
C LYS A 11 4.72 -11.74 2.78
N GLY A 12 5.57 -11.69 1.75
CA GLY A 12 7.03 -11.73 1.91
C GLY A 12 7.67 -10.48 2.54
N VAL A 13 6.97 -9.34 2.53
CA VAL A 13 7.47 -8.08 3.11
C VAL A 13 7.00 -7.86 4.55
N CYS A 14 5.73 -8.17 4.84
CA CYS A 14 5.12 -7.86 6.14
C CYS A 14 4.42 -9.05 6.82
N GLY A 15 4.41 -10.25 6.24
CA GLY A 15 3.68 -11.40 6.78
C GLY A 15 2.15 -11.24 6.76
N ILE A 16 1.64 -10.23 6.06
CA ILE A 16 0.21 -9.92 6.01
C ILE A 16 -0.48 -10.83 5.00
N THR A 17 -1.40 -11.69 5.46
CA THR A 17 -2.15 -12.64 4.63
C THR A 17 -3.59 -12.22 4.39
N HIS A 18 -4.26 -11.63 5.38
CA HIS A 18 -5.66 -11.17 5.27
C HIS A 18 -5.75 -9.65 5.06
N LYS A 19 -6.55 -9.25 4.06
CA LYS A 19 -6.77 -7.86 3.62
C LYS A 19 -5.46 -7.12 3.32
N ALA A 20 -4.57 -7.78 2.60
CA ALA A 20 -3.22 -7.32 2.35
C ALA A 20 -3.19 -6.03 1.51
N PRO A 21 -2.42 -4.99 1.90
CA PRO A 21 -2.16 -3.85 1.04
C PRO A 21 -1.35 -4.29 -0.19
N ILE A 22 -1.44 -3.53 -1.27
CA ILE A 22 -0.68 -3.74 -2.51
C ILE A 22 0.10 -2.48 -2.85
N ALA A 23 1.30 -2.65 -3.40
CA ALA A 23 2.02 -1.58 -4.08
C ALA A 23 1.83 -1.76 -5.58
N ILE A 24 1.30 -0.74 -6.25
CA ILE A 24 1.20 -0.72 -7.72
C ILE A 24 2.50 -0.17 -8.30
N ASP A 25 2.92 0.99 -7.77
CA ASP A 25 4.22 1.58 -8.05
C ASP A 25 4.81 2.14 -6.74
N PRO A 26 5.77 1.44 -6.12
CA PRO A 26 6.43 1.91 -4.93
C PRO A 26 7.18 3.24 -5.12
N HIS A 27 7.67 3.55 -6.34
CA HIS A 27 8.50 4.73 -6.62
C HIS A 27 7.69 6.02 -6.56
N SER A 28 6.50 6.03 -7.17
CA SER A 28 5.54 7.14 -7.05
C SER A 28 4.75 7.15 -5.73
N GLY A 29 5.01 6.19 -4.84
CA GLY A 29 4.28 6.07 -3.58
C GLY A 29 2.84 5.57 -3.76
N MET A 30 2.55 4.84 -4.82
CA MET A 30 1.24 4.26 -5.11
C MET A 30 1.00 2.96 -4.31
N PHE A 31 0.57 3.14 -3.07
CA PHE A 31 0.17 2.06 -2.15
C PHE A 31 -1.34 2.08 -1.93
N PHE A 32 -1.96 0.91 -2.03
CA PHE A 32 -3.41 0.74 -1.91
C PHE A 32 -3.75 -0.29 -0.85
N PHE A 33 -4.87 -0.10 -0.17
CA PHE A 33 -5.39 -1.06 0.79
C PHE A 33 -6.88 -1.32 0.59
N PRO A 34 -7.34 -2.55 0.83
CA PRO A 34 -8.75 -2.87 0.72
C PRO A 34 -9.50 -2.45 2.00
N THR A 35 -10.71 -1.91 1.85
CA THR A 35 -11.61 -1.58 2.96
C THR A 35 -12.16 -2.84 3.63
N THR A 36 -12.50 -3.87 2.84
CA THR A 36 -13.02 -5.16 3.31
C THR A 36 -12.17 -6.33 2.79
N SER A 37 -12.69 -7.56 2.81
CA SER A 37 -12.03 -8.67 2.12
C SER A 37 -12.05 -8.40 0.61
N PRO A 38 -10.95 -8.62 -0.15
CA PRO A 38 -10.95 -8.51 -1.61
C PRO A 38 -11.96 -9.40 -2.32
N ASN A 39 -12.42 -10.47 -1.66
CA ASN A 39 -13.44 -11.37 -2.18
C ASN A 39 -14.87 -10.84 -1.96
N ASN A 40 -15.04 -9.74 -1.21
CA ASN A 40 -16.34 -9.12 -0.98
C ASN A 40 -16.64 -8.16 -2.16
N PRO A 41 -17.80 -8.25 -2.81
CA PRO A 41 -18.17 -7.35 -3.91
C PRO A 41 -18.22 -5.87 -3.53
N THR A 42 -18.38 -5.54 -2.24
CA THR A 42 -18.37 -4.14 -1.76
C THR A 42 -16.97 -3.64 -1.40
N CYS A 43 -15.93 -4.42 -1.70
CA CYS A 43 -14.55 -4.05 -1.40
C CYS A 43 -14.10 -2.89 -2.28
N VAL A 44 -13.62 -1.84 -1.64
CA VAL A 44 -13.03 -0.68 -2.31
C VAL A 44 -11.54 -0.64 -1.99
N TRP A 45 -10.73 -0.34 -3.00
CA TRP A 45 -9.29 -0.13 -2.84
C TRP A 45 -8.99 1.36 -2.69
N ILE A 46 -8.33 1.72 -1.60
CA ILE A 46 -8.06 3.12 -1.24
C ILE A 46 -6.58 3.40 -1.38
N ALA A 47 -6.24 4.46 -2.10
CA ALA A 47 -4.87 4.96 -2.22
C ALA A 47 -4.43 5.59 -0.89
N HIS A 48 -3.53 4.93 -0.16
CA HIS A 48 -3.02 5.39 1.13
C HIS A 48 -2.44 6.80 1.05
N SER A 49 -1.70 7.11 -0.02
CA SER A 49 -1.02 8.40 -0.20
C SER A 49 -1.98 9.59 -0.38
N HIS A 50 -3.24 9.33 -0.76
CA HIS A 50 -4.25 10.35 -1.01
C HIS A 50 -5.25 10.50 0.14
N VAL A 51 -5.21 9.62 1.14
CA VAL A 51 -6.01 9.79 2.35
C VAL A 51 -5.47 11.00 3.12
N SER A 52 -6.36 11.93 3.45
CA SER A 52 -6.06 13.08 4.29
C SER A 52 -6.48 12.83 5.73
N GLN A 53 -7.72 12.37 5.93
CA GLN A 53 -8.27 12.10 7.25
C GLN A 53 -9.38 11.05 7.17
N ILE A 54 -9.59 10.32 8.25
CA ILE A 54 -10.76 9.46 8.43
C ILE A 54 -11.59 9.97 9.62
N LYS A 55 -12.92 9.87 9.54
CA LYS A 55 -13.84 10.25 10.60
C LYS A 55 -14.91 9.17 10.80
N PRO A 56 -15.22 8.75 12.03
CA PRO A 56 -16.33 7.86 12.27
C PRO A 56 -17.65 8.55 11.92
N ILE A 57 -18.56 7.84 11.25
CA ILE A 57 -19.96 8.27 11.07
C ILE A 57 -20.81 7.57 12.13
N ASP A 58 -20.65 6.26 12.25
CA ASP A 58 -21.28 5.43 13.27
C ASP A 58 -20.34 4.26 13.67
N LYS A 59 -20.84 3.29 14.46
CA LYS A 59 -20.04 2.14 14.92
C LYS A 59 -19.50 1.26 13.79
N TYR A 60 -20.17 1.26 12.63
CA TYR A 60 -19.91 0.38 11.49
C TYR A 60 -19.58 1.14 10.20
N LYS A 61 -19.66 2.46 10.17
CA LYS A 61 -19.38 3.32 9.02
C LYS A 61 -18.33 4.39 9.30
N THR A 62 -17.49 4.64 8.31
CA THR A 62 -16.41 5.63 8.38
C THR A 62 -16.39 6.47 7.12
N LYS A 63 -16.21 7.78 7.27
CA LYS A 63 -15.97 8.73 6.19
C LYS A 63 -14.47 8.87 5.94
N ILE A 64 -14.05 8.73 4.69
CA ILE A 64 -12.68 8.95 4.25
C ILE A 64 -12.63 10.27 3.50
N HIS A 65 -11.80 11.19 3.96
CA HIS A 65 -11.51 12.44 3.26
C HIS A 65 -10.20 12.31 2.49
N PHE A 66 -10.24 12.66 1.21
CA PHE A 66 -9.08 12.67 0.34
C PHE A 66 -8.45 14.06 0.27
N LYS A 67 -7.17 14.11 -0.09
CA LYS A 67 -6.44 15.37 -0.33
C LYS A 67 -7.04 16.21 -1.46
N SER A 68 -7.81 15.60 -2.36
CA SER A 68 -8.57 16.31 -3.41
C SER A 68 -9.78 17.08 -2.89
N GLY A 69 -10.11 16.98 -1.59
CA GLY A 69 -11.32 17.55 -0.99
C GLY A 69 -12.56 16.64 -1.13
N GLN A 70 -12.49 15.60 -1.96
CA GLN A 70 -13.55 14.61 -2.07
C GLN A 70 -13.60 13.70 -0.85
N HIS A 71 -14.74 13.06 -0.63
CA HIS A 71 -14.92 12.08 0.42
C HIS A 71 -15.77 10.90 -0.02
N ILE A 72 -15.59 9.77 0.64
CA ILE A 72 -16.43 8.58 0.47
C ILE A 72 -16.83 8.02 1.83
N ASP A 73 -18.00 7.40 1.88
CA ASP A 73 -18.50 6.71 3.06
C ASP A 73 -18.36 5.20 2.84
N VAL A 74 -17.70 4.53 3.78
CA VAL A 74 -17.48 3.08 3.71
C VAL A 74 -18.13 2.40 4.90
N SER A 75 -18.77 1.25 4.65
CA SER A 75 -19.38 0.39 5.67
C SER A 75 -18.34 -0.44 6.43
N VAL A 76 -17.34 0.26 6.99
CA VAL A 76 -16.28 -0.32 7.81
C VAL A 76 -16.14 0.52 9.08
N SER A 77 -15.97 -0.13 10.23
CA SER A 77 -15.74 0.58 11.49
C SER A 77 -14.43 1.37 11.46
N HIS A 78 -14.42 2.51 12.16
CA HIS A 78 -13.26 3.41 12.18
C HIS A 78 -11.98 2.68 12.63
N GLY A 79 -12.06 1.85 13.68
CA GLY A 79 -10.91 1.07 14.15
C GLY A 79 -10.38 0.08 13.12
N SER A 80 -11.26 -0.61 12.38
CA SER A 80 -10.84 -1.53 11.32
C SER A 80 -10.13 -0.81 10.18
N LEU A 81 -10.65 0.36 9.79
CA LEU A 81 -10.06 1.16 8.73
C LEU A 81 -8.72 1.78 9.15
N MET A 82 -8.64 2.27 10.39
CA MET A 82 -7.39 2.78 10.96
C MET A 82 -6.30 1.69 10.97
N ASN A 83 -6.64 0.46 11.38
CA ASN A 83 -5.71 -0.67 11.33
C ASN A 83 -5.22 -0.94 9.90
N GLN A 84 -6.10 -0.85 8.89
CA GLN A 84 -5.69 -1.03 7.50
C GLN A 84 -4.74 0.06 7.03
N ILE A 85 -4.97 1.32 7.41
CA ILE A 85 -4.07 2.44 7.12
C ILE A 85 -2.71 2.21 7.78
N GLN A 86 -2.67 1.89 9.07
CA GLN A 86 -1.43 1.64 9.82
C GLN A 86 -0.62 0.47 9.24
N ARG A 87 -1.27 -0.65 8.92
CA ARG A 87 -0.61 -1.80 8.27
C ARG A 87 -0.03 -1.42 6.90
N THR A 88 -0.73 -0.58 6.16
CA THR A 88 -0.27 -0.09 4.86
C THR A 88 0.91 0.86 4.99
N ALA A 89 0.90 1.75 5.98
CA ALA A 89 2.03 2.62 6.29
C ALA A 89 3.27 1.80 6.65
N GLN A 90 3.13 0.78 7.51
CA GLN A 90 4.22 -0.14 7.87
C GLN A 90 4.75 -0.90 6.65
N PHE A 91 3.85 -1.41 5.78
CA PHE A 91 4.23 -2.07 4.55
C PHE A 91 4.99 -1.15 3.60
N ARG A 92 4.50 0.07 3.39
CA ARG A 92 5.17 1.10 2.60
C ARG A 92 6.57 1.38 3.12
N TYR A 93 6.72 1.60 4.42
CA TYR A 93 8.02 1.85 5.04
C TYR A 93 8.99 0.70 4.77
N LYS A 94 8.60 -0.53 5.12
CA LYS A 94 9.45 -1.73 4.95
C LYS A 94 9.81 -2.00 3.50
N LEU A 95 8.86 -1.82 2.57
CA LEU A 95 9.12 -2.01 1.15
C LEU A 95 10.09 -0.93 0.62
N THR A 96 9.90 0.32 1.02
CA THR A 96 10.75 1.43 0.57
C THR A 96 12.19 1.26 1.05
N GLU A 97 12.39 0.85 2.31
CA GLU A 97 13.72 0.56 2.86
C GLU A 97 14.43 -0.58 2.09
N ARG A 98 13.71 -1.67 1.78
CA ARG A 98 14.25 -2.77 0.96
C ARG A 98 14.62 -2.32 -0.45
N LEU A 99 13.82 -1.44 -1.06
CA LEU A 99 14.08 -0.94 -2.41
C LEU A 99 15.27 0.03 -2.45
N LYS A 100 15.39 0.93 -1.46
CA LYS A 100 16.57 1.79 -1.30
C LYS A 100 17.85 0.97 -1.19
N TYR A 101 17.84 -0.09 -0.37
CA TYR A 101 18.99 -0.98 -0.23
C TYR A 101 19.39 -1.61 -1.57
N LYS A 102 18.41 -2.12 -2.34
CA LYS A 102 18.67 -2.71 -3.68
C LYS A 102 19.11 -1.70 -4.74
N TRP A 103 18.71 -0.44 -4.62
CA TRP A 103 19.08 0.61 -5.58
C TRP A 103 20.43 1.26 -5.25
N GLY A 104 20.85 1.27 -3.98
CA GLY A 104 22.18 1.71 -3.55
C GLY A 104 23.31 0.73 -3.88
N THR A 105 23.02 -0.44 -4.48
CA THR A 105 24.00 -1.48 -4.85
C THR A 105 24.02 -1.82 -6.34
N LYS A 106 23.90 -0.82 -7.22
CA LYS A 106 24.55 -0.96 -8.54
C LYS A 106 25.98 -0.43 -8.41
N PRO A 107 27.02 -1.27 -8.23
CA PRO A 107 28.35 -0.84 -8.62
C PRO A 107 28.29 -0.60 -10.12
N ASP A 108 28.68 0.60 -10.53
CA ASP A 108 28.93 0.93 -11.93
C ASP A 108 29.85 -0.16 -12.49
N LYS A 109 29.34 -0.97 -13.41
CA LYS A 109 30.20 -1.81 -14.23
C LYS A 109 30.97 -0.85 -15.14
N VAL A 110 32.13 -0.40 -14.67
CA VAL A 110 33.18 0.14 -15.52
C VAL A 110 33.52 -0.94 -16.52
N ALA A 111 33.08 -0.76 -17.76
CA ALA A 111 33.65 -1.48 -18.88
C ALA A 111 35.08 -0.96 -19.03
N GLU A 112 36.06 -1.66 -18.47
CA GLU A 112 37.43 -1.51 -18.92
C GLU A 112 37.45 -1.87 -20.41
N ASN A 113 37.69 -0.86 -21.24
CA ASN A 113 37.86 -1.01 -22.67
C ASN A 113 39.27 -1.57 -22.91
N PRO A 114 39.44 -2.78 -23.49
CA PRO A 114 40.75 -3.37 -23.68
C PRO A 114 41.35 -2.85 -24.98
N PHE A 115 41.76 -1.58 -25.02
CA PHE A 115 42.66 -1.01 -26.04
C PHE A 115 43.23 0.31 -25.50
N VAL A 116 44.36 0.24 -24.80
CA VAL A 116 45.66 0.85 -25.13
C VAL A 116 46.75 0.07 -24.39
#